data_AF-A0A939C5I0-F1
#
_entry.id   AF-A0A939C5I0-F1
#
_cell.length_a   1.000
_cell.length_b   1.000
_cell.length_c   1.000
_cell.angle_alpha   90.00
_cell.angle_beta   90.00
_cell.angle_gamma   90.00
#
_symmetry.space_group_name_H-M   'P 1'
#
loop_
_entity.id
_entity.type
_entity.pdbx_description
1 polymer ?
#
loop_
_entity_poly.entity_id
_entity_poly.type
_entity_poly.pdbx_seq_one_letter_code
_entity_poly.pdbx_strand_id
1 'polypeptide(L)' 'MTKAEVLTTEDDLSVDFTLHDFSATLLTEFAEKIVRLYYSGNMNNAVKDLMRKAIREEQLVLNHLKSGKNLQRC' A
#
# COMPACT_ATOMS: atom_id res chain seq x y z
N MET A 1 -19.87 -17.17 -3.29
CA MET A 1 -18.40 -17.11 -3.21
C MET A 1 -18.06 -16.56 -1.83
N THR A 2 -17.48 -17.39 -0.97
CA THR A 2 -17.14 -17.04 0.42
C THR A 2 -15.72 -16.47 0.46
N LYS A 3 -15.50 -15.50 1.36
CA LYS A 3 -14.29 -14.68 1.54
C LYS A 3 -12.96 -15.47 1.63
N ALA A 4 -13.00 -16.78 1.83
CA ALA A 4 -11.82 -17.64 1.95
C ALA A 4 -11.14 -17.98 0.61
N GLU A 5 -11.85 -17.89 -0.52
CA GLU A 5 -11.35 -18.29 -1.84
C GLU A 5 -10.45 -17.22 -2.51
N VAL A 6 -10.39 -16.01 -1.94
CA VAL A 6 -9.60 -14.89 -2.48
C VAL A 6 -8.14 -14.90 -1.97
N LEU A 7 -7.84 -15.64 -0.89
CA LEU A 7 -6.53 -15.62 -0.22
C LEU A 7 -5.54 -16.67 -0.76
N THR A 8 -5.98 -17.58 -1.64
CA THR A 8 -5.14 -18.67 -2.17
C THR A 8 -4.53 -18.38 -3.54
N THR A 9 -4.79 -17.21 -4.13
CA THR A 9 -4.29 -16.82 -5.47
C THR A 9 -3.14 -15.81 -5.44
N GLU A 10 -2.68 -15.41 -4.25
CA GLU A 10 -1.71 -14.31 -4.09
C GLU A 10 -0.31 -14.66 -4.63
N ASP A 11 0.10 -15.93 -4.54
CA ASP A 11 1.38 -16.41 -5.09
C ASP A 11 1.33 -16.72 -6.60
N ASP A 12 0.13 -16.93 -7.17
CA ASP A 12 -0.07 -17.30 -8.59
C ASP A 12 -0.31 -16.08 -9.51
N LEU A 13 -0.32 -14.87 -8.96
CA LEU A 13 -0.54 -13.60 -9.67
C LEU A 13 0.69 -12.69 -9.59
N SER A 14 1.89 -13.25 -9.81
CA SER A 14 3.09 -12.43 -10.02
C SER A 14 2.98 -11.69 -11.36
N VAL A 15 2.26 -10.57 -11.36
CA VAL A 15 2.15 -9.68 -12.51
C VAL A 15 3.39 -8.80 -12.54
N ASP A 16 4.04 -8.71 -13.70
CA ASP A 16 5.11 -7.73 -13.91
C ASP A 16 4.50 -6.32 -13.89
N PHE A 17 4.91 -5.52 -12.90
CA PHE A 17 4.36 -4.20 -12.64
C PHE A 17 5.41 -3.14 -12.96
N THR A 18 5.20 -2.41 -14.05
CA THR A 18 6.05 -1.30 -14.45
C THR A 18 5.37 0.02 -14.12
N LEU A 19 6.11 0.91 -13.44
CA LEU A 19 5.68 2.28 -13.17
C LEU A 19 6.22 3.20 -14.26
N HIS A 20 5.32 3.92 -14.93
CA HIS A 20 5.66 4.94 -15.91
C HIS A 20 5.54 6.35 -15.32
N ASP A 21 6.22 7.31 -15.94
CA ASP A 21 6.12 8.75 -15.61
C ASP A 21 6.59 9.15 -14.20
N PHE A 22 7.43 8.34 -13.57
CA PHE A 22 8.12 8.74 -12.33
C PHE A 22 9.30 9.65 -12.65
N SER A 23 9.38 10.80 -11.97
CA SER A 23 10.56 11.64 -12.11
C SER A 23 11.79 10.93 -11.54
N ALA A 24 12.91 11.03 -12.25
CA ALA A 24 14.17 10.42 -11.83
C ALA A 24 14.59 10.92 -10.42
N THR A 25 14.35 12.20 -10.14
CA THR A 25 14.60 12.81 -8.83
C THR A 25 13.79 12.14 -7.74
N LEU A 26 12.49 11.92 -7.95
CA LEU A 26 11.63 11.28 -6.95
C LEU A 26 12.09 9.84 -6.65
N LEU A 27 12.41 9.08 -7.69
CA LEU A 27 12.91 7.71 -7.54
C LEU A 27 14.25 7.68 -6.79
N THR A 28 15.15 8.61 -7.11
CA THR A 28 16.47 8.71 -6.46
C THR A 28 16.32 9.05 -4.99
N GLU A 29 15.51 10.06 -4.66
CA GLU A 29 15.25 10.42 -3.26
C GLU A 29 14.59 9.29 -2.48
N PHE A 30 13.61 8.62 -3.07
CA PHE A 30 12.97 7.46 -2.47
C PHE A 30 13.99 6.33 -2.22
N ALA A 31 14.83 6.03 -3.22
CA ALA A 31 15.87 5.01 -3.10
C ALA A 31 16.88 5.31 -1.99
N GLU A 32 17.39 6.54 -1.93
CA GLU A 32 18.45 6.93 -1.01
C GLU A 32 17.97 7.15 0.42
N LYS A 33 16.81 7.78 0.58
CA LYS A 33 16.28 8.18 1.89
C LYS A 33 15.43 7.09 2.54
N ILE A 34 14.76 6.25 1.73
CA ILE A 34 13.82 5.24 2.23
C ILE A 34 14.33 3.83 1.98
N VAL A 35 14.52 3.46 0.72
CA VAL A 35 14.77 2.06 0.34
C VAL A 35 16.08 1.55 0.93
N ARG A 36 17.16 2.31 0.78
CA ARG A 36 18.49 1.95 1.29
C ARG A 36 18.50 1.80 2.81
N LEU A 37 17.87 2.73 3.53
CA LEU A 37 17.94 2.78 4.99
C LEU A 37 17.01 1.79 5.69
N TYR A 38 15.78 1.62 5.20
CA TYR A 38 14.74 0.86 5.90
C TYR A 38 14.42 -0.50 5.26
N TYR A 39 14.84 -0.70 4.01
CA TYR A 39 14.53 -1.92 3.26
C TYR A 39 15.78 -2.60 2.70
N SER A 40 16.97 -2.24 3.20
CA SER A 40 18.27 -2.80 2.77
C SER A 40 18.47 -2.72 1.24
N GLY A 41 17.97 -1.66 0.61
CA GLY A 41 18.05 -1.49 -0.85
C GLY A 41 16.98 -2.24 -1.65
N ASN A 42 16.07 -2.97 -1.00
CA ASN A 42 15.01 -3.72 -1.68
C ASN A 42 13.82 -2.81 -2.05
N MET A 43 13.84 -2.30 -3.28
CA MET A 43 12.79 -1.45 -3.84
C MET A 43 11.41 -2.13 -3.82
N ASN A 44 11.35 -3.43 -4.16
CA ASN A 44 10.09 -4.17 -4.23
C ASN A 44 9.39 -4.21 -2.86
N ASN A 45 10.15 -4.51 -1.79
CA ASN A 45 9.60 -4.52 -0.43
C ASN A 45 9.12 -3.12 0.00
N ALA A 46 9.86 -2.07 -0.36
CA ALA A 46 9.47 -0.70 -0.04
C ALA A 46 8.17 -0.29 -0.73
N VAL A 47 8.01 -0.61 -2.02
CA VAL A 47 6.81 -0.33 -2.80
C VAL A 47 5.61 -1.13 -2.28
N LYS A 48 5.80 -2.43 -2.00
CA LYS A 48 4.76 -3.28 -1.41
C LYS A 48 4.29 -2.73 -0.05
N ASP A 49 5.22 -2.28 0.79
CA ASP A 49 4.87 -1.71 2.08
C ASP A 49 4.16 -0.36 1.95
N LEU A 50 4.60 0.50 1.03
CA LEU A 50 3.94 1.77 0.72
C LEU A 50 2.48 1.56 0.32
N MET A 51 2.21 0.60 -0.57
CA MET A 51 0.85 0.26 -0.99
C MET A 51 -0.01 -0.22 0.19
N ARG A 52 0.52 -1.12 1.04
CA ARG A 52 -0.20 -1.60 2.23
C ARG A 52 -0.51 -0.48 3.22
N LYS A 53 0.41 0.46 3.39
CA LYS A 53 0.21 1.64 4.26
C LYS A 53 -0.89 2.54 3.71
N ALA A 54 -0.90 2.83 2.42
CA ALA A 54 -1.94 3.63 1.77
C ALA A 54 -3.33 3.00 1.92
N ILE A 55 -3.46 1.69 1.69
CA ILE A 55 -4.73 0.96 1.88
C ILE A 55 -5.19 1.04 3.35
N ARG A 56 -4.27 0.88 4.31
CA ARG A 56 -4.59 0.96 5.74
C ARG A 56 -5.05 2.36 6.13
N GLU A 57 -4.40 3.40 5.61
CA GLU A 57 -4.77 4.79 5.86
C GLU A 57 -6.18 5.10 5.35
N GLU A 58 -6.53 4.67 4.14
CA GLU A 58 -7.89 4.80 3.60
C GLU A 58 -8.92 4.14 4.53
N GLN A 59 -8.64 2.92 4.99
CA GLN A 59 -9.52 2.20 5.91
C GLN A 59 -9.72 2.94 7.23
N LEU A 60 -8.66 3.55 7.78
CA LEU A 60 -8.74 4.36 8.99
C LEU A 60 -9.65 5.56 8.79
N VAL A 61 -9.46 6.32 7.70
CA VAL A 61 -10.31 7.48 7.36
C VAL A 61 -11.78 7.07 7.23
N LEU A 62 -12.06 6.00 6.49
CA LEU A 62 -13.43 5.49 6.31
C LEU A 62 -14.07 5.06 7.63
N ASN A 63 -13.30 4.43 8.52
CA ASN A 63 -13.80 4.00 9.83
C ASN A 63 -14.10 5.20 10.74
N HIS A 64 -13.26 6.24 10.73
CA HIS A 64 -13.53 7.47 11.48
C HIS A 64 -14.80 8.19 11.00
N LEU A 65 -15.03 8.25 9.68
CA LEU A 65 -16.26 8.83 9.12
C LEU A 65 -17.51 8.02 9.49
N LYS A 66 -17.42 6.68 9.54
CA LYS A 66 -18.54 5.82 9.97
C LYS A 66 -18.85 6.00 11.46
N SER A 67 -17.83 6.06 12.31
CA SER A 67 -18.00 6.30 13.75
C SER A 67 -18.61 7.68 14.04
N GLY A 68 -18.24 8.73 13.30
CA GLY A 68 -18.84 10.06 13.44
C GLY A 68 -20.32 10.13 13.04
N LYS A 69 -20.74 9.38 12.01
CA LYS A 69 -22.15 9.32 11.58
C LYS A 69 -23.06 8.57 12.55
N ASN A 70 -22.51 7.60 13.29
CA ASN A 70 -23.29 6.88 14.32
C ASN A 70 -23.53 7.73 15.58
N LEU A 71 -22.70 8.74 15.85
CA LEU A 71 -22.87 9.64 17.01
C LEU A 71 -23.89 10.76 16.76
N GLN A 72 -24.21 11.08 15.50
CA GLN A 72 -25.27 12.05 15.14
C GLN A 72 -26.66 11.41 15.02
N ARG A 73 -26.78 10.10 15.25
CA ARG A 73 -28.05 9.36 15.22
C ARG A 73 -28.52 8.88 16.60
N CYS A 74 -27.86 9.32 17.67
CA CYS A 74 -28.31 9.14 19.05
C CYS A 74 -28.97 10.42 19.57
#